data_AF-K9QJJ6-F1
#
_entry.id   AF-K9QJJ6-F1
#
_cell.length_a   1.000
_cell.length_b   1.000
_cell.length_c   1.000
_cell.angle_alpha   90.00
_cell.angle_beta   90.00
_cell.angle_gamma   90.00
#
_symmetry.space_group_name_H-M   'P 1'
#
loop_
_entity.id
_entity.type
_entity.pdbx_description
1 polymer ?
#
loop_
_entity_poly.entity_id
_entity_poly.type
_entity_poly.pdbx_seq_one_letter_code
_entity_poly.pdbx_strand_id
1 'polypeptide(L)'
;MALLMRESNPAPLHQLTKISGKPFAPLNTEWVSCRVCGAWMQFLGQIDLEATIIKGICDRKQLLLLFMCSNNPGMCDEWDADLGGNAAILVSKTNLISLEPPCDQEEFLSEEILLTLDECDDSADTYCDILNQFQYQICGKIGGEPLWIQDDETPICSCGARMKFVVQLEPSTAFEFGDMGSGYAFVCSVCQQQAKFLWQCY
;
A
#
# COMPACT_ATOMS: atom_id res chain seq x y z
N MET A 1 -0.98 -11.70 14.89
CA MET A 1 -2.24 -11.66 14.09
C MET A 1 -2.13 -10.59 13.04
N ALA A 2 -2.68 -10.87 11.86
CA ALA A 2 -2.82 -9.94 10.74
C ALA A 2 -4.26 -9.99 10.18
N LEU A 3 -4.59 -9.06 9.29
CA LEU A 3 -5.76 -9.15 8.42
C LEU A 3 -5.29 -9.55 7.02
N LEU A 4 -5.72 -10.70 6.54
CA LEU A 4 -5.48 -11.14 5.18
C LEU A 4 -6.43 -10.40 4.24
N MET A 5 -5.87 -9.81 3.18
CA MET A 5 -6.64 -9.14 2.13
C MET A 5 -6.92 -10.14 1.01
N ARG A 6 -8.19 -10.44 0.79
CA ARG A 6 -8.64 -11.34 -0.27
C ARG A 6 -9.53 -10.61 -1.26
N GLU A 7 -9.34 -10.87 -2.55
CA GLU A 7 -10.29 -10.41 -3.57
C GLU A 7 -11.68 -10.97 -3.27
N SER A 8 -12.68 -10.11 -3.42
CA SER A 8 -14.07 -10.41 -3.07
C SER A 8 -15.04 -9.97 -4.15
N ASN A 9 -16.15 -10.70 -4.24
CA ASN A 9 -17.29 -10.36 -5.08
C ASN A 9 -18.57 -10.88 -4.39
N PRO A 10 -19.52 -10.03 -3.91
CA PRO A 10 -19.70 -8.59 -4.19
C PRO A 10 -19.01 -7.63 -3.19
N ALA A 11 -19.02 -6.33 -3.52
CA ALA A 11 -18.38 -5.25 -2.75
C ALA A 11 -18.86 -5.17 -1.29
N PRO A 12 -17.95 -5.15 -0.31
CA PRO A 12 -18.28 -4.72 1.04
C PRO A 12 -18.70 -3.23 1.03
N LEU A 13 -19.85 -2.92 1.64
CA LEU A 13 -20.32 -1.55 1.76
C LEU A 13 -19.39 -0.74 2.69
N HIS A 14 -19.03 0.47 2.27
CA HIS A 14 -18.33 1.48 3.09
C HIS A 14 -16.91 1.13 3.56
N GLN A 15 -16.23 0.19 2.90
CA GLN A 15 -14.83 -0.10 3.19
C GLN A 15 -13.92 0.95 2.55
N LEU A 16 -13.00 1.51 3.35
CA LEU A 16 -12.00 2.46 2.86
C LEU A 16 -10.66 1.79 2.54
N THR A 17 -10.40 0.57 3.00
CA THR A 17 -9.22 -0.20 2.60
C THR A 17 -9.47 -0.86 1.26
N LYS A 18 -8.63 -0.56 0.25
CA LYS A 18 -8.79 -1.05 -1.12
C LYS A 18 -7.46 -1.08 -1.89
N ILE A 19 -7.44 -1.88 -2.96
CA ILE A 19 -6.36 -1.94 -3.94
C ILE A 19 -6.87 -1.37 -5.25
N SER A 20 -6.02 -0.63 -5.98
CA SER A 20 -6.36 0.00 -7.26
C SER A 20 -7.57 0.95 -7.15
N GLY A 21 -8.08 1.44 -8.28
CA GLY A 21 -9.19 2.39 -8.33
C GLY A 21 -8.77 3.84 -8.07
N LYS A 22 -9.72 4.64 -7.57
CA LYS A 22 -9.48 6.04 -7.21
C LYS A 22 -9.27 6.20 -5.71
N PRO A 23 -8.23 6.92 -5.24
CA PRO A 23 -8.07 7.17 -3.82
C PRO A 23 -9.18 8.06 -3.26
N PHE A 24 -9.54 7.84 -2.00
CA PHE A 24 -10.28 8.79 -1.19
C PHE A 24 -9.30 9.62 -0.34
N ALA A 25 -9.40 10.95 -0.42
CA ALA A 25 -8.62 11.85 0.43
C ALA A 25 -9.35 13.19 0.63
N PRO A 26 -8.87 14.07 1.54
CA PRO A 26 -9.40 15.41 1.70
C PRO A 26 -9.36 16.23 0.40
N LEU A 27 -10.30 17.16 0.21
CA LEU A 27 -10.50 17.97 -1.02
C LEU A 27 -9.24 18.59 -1.65
N ASN A 28 -8.25 18.97 -0.84
CA ASN A 28 -7.03 19.65 -1.31
C ASN A 28 -5.83 18.70 -1.45
N THR A 29 -6.06 17.39 -1.46
CA THR A 29 -4.99 16.41 -1.67
C THR A 29 -4.63 16.38 -3.14
N GLU A 30 -3.37 16.69 -3.46
CA GLU A 30 -2.86 16.61 -4.83
C GLU A 30 -2.50 15.17 -5.19
N TRP A 31 -2.62 14.85 -6.49
CA TRP A 31 -2.10 13.59 -7.01
C TRP A 31 -0.57 13.58 -6.89
N VAL A 32 0.04 12.44 -6.59
CA VAL A 32 1.48 12.37 -6.33
C VAL A 32 2.26 12.25 -7.64
N SER A 33 3.35 13.01 -7.77
CA SER A 33 4.30 12.90 -8.88
C SER A 33 5.61 12.24 -8.46
N CYS A 34 6.23 11.53 -9.39
CA CYS A 34 7.56 10.96 -9.27
C CYS A 34 8.61 12.05 -9.15
N ARG A 35 9.44 11.96 -8.11
CA ARG A 35 10.51 12.95 -7.88
C ARG A 35 11.68 12.80 -8.86
N VAL A 36 11.77 11.65 -9.54
CA VAL A 36 12.83 11.35 -10.51
C VAL A 36 12.46 11.87 -11.90
N CYS A 37 11.31 11.46 -12.44
CA CYS A 37 10.90 11.78 -13.81
C CYS A 37 9.84 12.89 -13.92
N GLY A 38 9.17 13.26 -12.81
CA GLY A 38 8.11 14.27 -12.79
C GLY A 38 6.74 13.79 -13.28
N ALA A 39 6.62 12.56 -13.79
CA ALA A 39 5.33 11.98 -14.18
C ALA A 39 4.44 11.72 -12.95
N TRP A 40 3.13 11.68 -13.15
CA TRP A 40 2.20 11.24 -12.12
C TRP A 40 2.43 9.77 -11.77
N MET A 41 2.30 9.41 -10.49
CA MET A 41 2.43 8.04 -10.05
C MET A 41 1.09 7.32 -10.09
N GLN A 42 1.10 6.05 -10.48
CA GLN A 42 -0.06 5.16 -10.37
C GLN A 42 -0.45 4.99 -8.91
N PHE A 43 -1.75 4.95 -8.62
CA PHE A 43 -2.28 4.62 -7.31
C PHE A 43 -2.34 3.10 -7.13
N LEU A 44 -1.68 2.58 -6.09
CA LEU A 44 -1.65 1.14 -5.80
C LEU A 44 -2.79 0.72 -4.87
N GLY A 45 -3.12 1.56 -3.90
CA GLY A 45 -4.13 1.23 -2.90
C GLY A 45 -4.10 2.17 -1.70
N GLN A 46 -5.10 2.00 -0.84
CA GLN A 46 -5.20 2.74 0.42
C GLN A 46 -5.58 1.83 1.57
N ILE A 47 -5.05 2.14 2.75
CA ILE A 47 -5.33 1.43 3.99
C ILE A 47 -5.97 2.39 4.99
N ASP A 48 -7.13 2.01 5.51
CA ASP A 48 -7.76 2.70 6.64
C ASP A 48 -7.07 2.31 7.94
N LEU A 49 -6.21 3.21 8.45
CA LEU A 49 -5.40 2.92 9.64
C LEU A 49 -6.25 2.63 10.87
N GLU A 50 -7.41 3.29 11.00
CA GLU A 50 -8.36 3.11 12.12
C GLU A 50 -9.05 1.73 12.08
N ALA A 51 -9.19 1.13 10.89
CA ALA A 51 -9.79 -0.18 10.71
C ALA A 51 -8.77 -1.34 10.84
N THR A 52 -7.49 -1.03 11.07
CA THR A 52 -6.46 -2.06 11.27
C THR A 52 -6.52 -2.65 12.68
N ILE A 53 -5.87 -3.81 12.88
CA ILE A 53 -5.67 -4.42 14.21
C ILE A 53 -4.32 -4.07 14.84
N ILE A 54 -3.59 -3.11 14.26
CA ILE A 54 -2.20 -2.81 14.62
C ILE A 54 -2.15 -1.87 15.83
N LYS A 55 -1.61 -2.36 16.96
CA LYS A 55 -1.51 -1.58 18.21
C LYS A 55 -0.68 -0.30 18.04
N GLY A 56 -1.29 0.84 18.39
CA GLY A 56 -0.70 2.18 18.29
C GLY A 56 -0.81 2.81 16.89
N ILE A 57 -1.51 2.13 15.98
CA ILE A 57 -1.89 2.62 14.64
C ILE A 57 -3.41 2.67 14.50
N CYS A 58 -4.14 1.69 15.06
CA CYS A 58 -5.60 1.58 14.96
C CYS A 58 -6.40 2.73 15.62
N ASP A 59 -5.74 3.61 16.36
CA ASP A 59 -6.30 4.83 16.93
C ASP A 59 -6.17 6.05 15.99
N ARG A 60 -5.50 5.90 14.85
CA ARG A 60 -5.22 6.98 13.90
C ARG A 60 -6.35 7.15 12.90
N LYS A 61 -6.99 8.33 12.93
CA LYS A 61 -7.98 8.77 11.92
C LYS A 61 -7.30 9.24 10.64
N GLN A 62 -6.52 8.35 10.03
CA GLN A 62 -5.73 8.61 8.84
C GLN A 62 -5.92 7.49 7.82
N LEU A 63 -5.82 7.85 6.54
CA LEU A 63 -5.64 6.90 5.47
C LEU A 63 -4.17 6.91 5.05
N LEU A 64 -3.63 5.73 4.78
CA LEU A 64 -2.34 5.54 4.12
C LEU A 64 -2.60 5.31 2.64
N LEU A 65 -2.14 6.21 1.78
CA LEU A 65 -2.26 6.06 0.32
C LEU A 65 -0.90 5.69 -0.27
N LEU A 66 -0.88 4.73 -1.18
CA LEU A 66 0.32 4.17 -1.78
C LEU A 66 0.33 4.44 -3.28
N PHE A 67 1.47 4.90 -3.78
CA PHE A 67 1.69 5.27 -5.17
C PHE A 67 3.04 4.77 -5.67
N MET A 68 3.14 4.47 -6.97
CA MET A 68 4.36 4.03 -7.61
C MET A 68 4.47 4.57 -9.03
N CYS A 69 5.68 4.89 -9.47
CA CYS A 69 5.93 5.32 -10.84
C CYS A 69 5.82 4.13 -11.81
N SER A 70 5.04 4.31 -12.88
CA SER A 70 4.83 3.35 -13.97
C SER A 70 5.41 3.84 -15.30
N ASN A 71 6.15 4.95 -15.29
CA ASN A 71 6.68 5.57 -16.52
C ASN A 71 7.65 4.64 -17.27
N ASN A 72 7.64 4.69 -18.61
CA ASN A 72 8.48 3.85 -19.49
C ASN A 72 9.27 4.69 -20.51
N PRO A 73 10.62 4.59 -20.59
CA PRO A 73 11.49 3.73 -19.80
C PRO A 73 11.54 4.15 -18.33
N GLY A 74 11.20 3.18 -17.47
CA GLY A 74 11.17 3.31 -16.01
C GLY A 74 12.52 2.91 -15.46
N MET A 75 13.20 3.87 -14.84
CA MET A 75 14.43 3.69 -14.06
C MET A 75 14.38 4.70 -12.91
N CYS A 76 13.28 4.68 -12.16
CA CYS A 76 13.02 5.66 -11.11
C CYS A 76 13.34 5.12 -9.72
N ASP A 77 14.02 3.98 -9.65
CA ASP A 77 14.34 3.25 -8.42
C ASP A 77 13.10 3.08 -7.53
N GLU A 78 11.98 2.72 -8.15
CA GLU A 78 10.67 2.63 -7.51
C GLU A 78 10.57 1.55 -6.44
N TRP A 79 11.57 0.68 -6.32
CA TRP A 79 11.73 -0.28 -5.22
C TRP A 79 12.25 0.38 -3.92
N ASP A 80 12.93 1.54 -3.99
CA ASP A 80 13.56 2.17 -2.83
C ASP A 80 12.65 3.20 -2.15
N ALA A 81 12.57 3.17 -0.81
CA ALA A 81 11.69 4.03 -0.03
C ALA A 81 12.04 5.53 -0.03
N ASP A 82 13.25 5.89 -0.46
CA ASP A 82 13.81 7.23 -0.33
C ASP A 82 14.22 7.85 -1.67
N LEU A 83 14.35 7.07 -2.76
CA LEU A 83 14.78 7.58 -4.07
C LEU A 83 13.66 8.26 -4.87
N GLY A 84 12.39 8.08 -4.49
CA GLY A 84 11.26 8.87 -5.00
C GLY A 84 10.59 8.36 -6.28
N GLY A 85 10.87 7.13 -6.68
CA GLY A 85 10.09 6.36 -7.65
C GLY A 85 8.76 5.83 -7.11
N ASN A 86 8.54 5.91 -5.80
CA ASN A 86 7.27 5.59 -5.15
C ASN A 86 6.93 6.62 -4.05
N ALA A 87 5.72 6.52 -3.51
CA ALA A 87 5.31 7.34 -2.39
C ALA A 87 4.29 6.63 -1.48
N ALA A 88 4.41 6.90 -0.19
CA ALA A 88 3.41 6.60 0.82
C ALA A 88 3.01 7.89 1.55
N ILE A 89 1.74 8.27 1.47
CA ILE A 89 1.26 9.52 2.08
C ILE A 89 0.18 9.26 3.12
N LEU A 90 0.23 10.00 4.22
CA LEU A 90 -0.78 9.98 5.27
C LEU A 90 -1.71 11.17 5.10
N VAL A 91 -3.00 10.90 4.94
CA VAL A 91 -4.04 11.93 4.83
C VAL A 91 -5.05 11.77 5.97
N SER A 92 -5.74 12.85 6.35
CA SER A 92 -6.77 12.76 7.37
C SER A 92 -8.00 12.02 6.84
N LYS A 93 -8.64 11.22 7.69
CA LYS A 93 -9.90 10.51 7.39
C LYS A 93 -11.12 11.41 7.60
N THR A 94 -11.11 12.61 7.02
CA THR A 94 -12.15 13.64 7.23
C THR A 94 -12.47 14.34 5.92
N ASN A 95 -13.75 14.59 5.63
CA ASN A 95 -14.19 15.27 4.40
C ASN A 95 -13.60 14.62 3.13
N LEU A 96 -13.65 13.29 3.11
CA LEU A 96 -13.10 12.49 2.02
C LEU A 96 -13.90 12.69 0.74
N ILE A 97 -13.20 12.91 -0.36
CA ILE A 97 -13.71 12.88 -1.72
C ILE A 97 -12.90 11.87 -2.54
N SER A 98 -13.47 11.38 -3.63
CA SER A 98 -12.69 10.64 -4.62
C SER A 98 -11.74 11.60 -5.31
N LEU A 99 -10.46 11.26 -5.37
CA LEU A 99 -9.48 12.01 -6.15
C LEU A 99 -9.70 11.67 -7.63
N GLU A 100 -9.80 12.70 -8.45
CA GLU A 100 -9.87 12.52 -9.89
C GLU A 100 -8.48 12.26 -10.45
N PRO A 101 -8.35 11.33 -11.42
CA PRO A 101 -7.07 11.00 -12.02
C PRO A 101 -6.50 12.22 -12.76
N PRO A 102 -5.17 12.34 -12.84
CA PRO A 102 -4.53 13.51 -13.43
C PRO A 102 -4.59 13.53 -14.97
N CYS A 103 -4.86 12.37 -15.59
CA CYS A 103 -5.06 12.22 -17.04
C CYS A 103 -5.84 10.93 -17.35
N ASP A 104 -6.30 10.80 -18.61
CA ASP A 104 -7.13 9.68 -19.08
C ASP A 104 -6.30 8.45 -19.53
N GLN A 105 -5.17 8.15 -18.87
CA GLN A 105 -4.37 6.96 -19.19
C GLN A 105 -4.86 5.74 -18.42
N GLU A 106 -4.76 4.55 -19.02
CA GLU A 106 -5.32 3.29 -18.48
C GLU A 106 -4.86 2.99 -17.05
N GLU A 107 -3.60 3.26 -16.72
CA GLU A 107 -3.03 3.07 -15.38
C GLU A 107 -3.73 3.88 -14.27
N PHE A 108 -4.37 5.01 -14.62
CA PHE A 108 -5.13 5.84 -13.67
C PHE A 108 -6.63 5.54 -13.67
N LEU A 109 -7.08 4.69 -14.60
CA LEU A 109 -8.48 4.32 -14.79
C LEU A 109 -8.76 2.86 -14.41
N SER A 110 -7.78 2.19 -13.79
CA SER A 110 -7.89 0.82 -13.29
C SER A 110 -9.07 0.67 -12.32
N GLU A 111 -9.82 -0.42 -12.45
CA GLU A 111 -10.94 -0.71 -11.55
C GLU A 111 -10.46 -1.01 -10.13
N GLU A 112 -11.30 -0.69 -9.15
CA GLU A 112 -11.05 -1.00 -7.75
C GLU A 112 -11.16 -2.51 -7.52
N ILE A 113 -10.14 -3.10 -6.89
CA ILE A 113 -10.17 -4.48 -6.43
C ILE A 113 -10.82 -4.49 -5.05
N LEU A 114 -11.99 -5.14 -4.97
CA LEU A 114 -12.80 -5.23 -3.78
C LEU A 114 -12.24 -6.30 -2.84
N LEU A 115 -12.15 -6.00 -1.54
CA LEU A 115 -11.46 -6.87 -0.58
C LEU A 115 -12.38 -7.37 0.53
N THR A 116 -12.22 -8.62 0.94
CA THR A 116 -12.53 -9.04 2.31
C THR A 116 -11.27 -8.97 3.17
N LEU A 117 -11.47 -8.62 4.44
CA LEU A 117 -10.41 -8.59 5.45
C LEU A 117 -10.69 -9.70 6.48
N ASP A 118 -9.93 -10.78 6.41
CA ASP A 118 -10.09 -11.92 7.31
C ASP A 118 -8.97 -11.94 8.34
N GLU A 119 -9.29 -12.16 9.61
CA GLU A 119 -8.25 -12.40 10.62
C GLU A 119 -7.46 -13.66 10.28
N CYS A 120 -6.14 -13.56 10.35
CA CYS A 120 -5.24 -14.70 10.18
C CYS A 120 -4.09 -14.67 11.19
N ASP A 121 -3.48 -15.85 11.37
CA ASP A 121 -2.19 -15.95 12.03
C ASP A 121 -1.12 -15.25 11.18
N ASP A 122 -0.20 -14.54 11.83
CA ASP A 122 0.86 -13.76 11.18
C ASP A 122 2.18 -14.52 11.04
N SER A 123 2.20 -15.82 11.34
CA SER A 123 3.38 -16.64 11.08
C SER A 123 3.72 -16.67 9.59
N ALA A 124 5.02 -16.61 9.29
CA ALA A 124 5.54 -16.68 7.93
C ALA A 124 5.07 -17.94 7.21
N ASP A 125 5.13 -19.10 7.87
CA ASP A 125 4.71 -20.38 7.32
C ASP A 125 3.23 -20.37 6.90
N THR A 126 2.34 -19.87 7.77
CA THR A 126 0.90 -19.77 7.45
C THR A 126 0.66 -18.87 6.25
N TYR A 127 1.35 -17.72 6.19
CA TYR A 127 1.18 -16.79 5.08
C TYR A 127 1.71 -17.38 3.76
N CYS A 128 2.87 -18.05 3.78
CA CYS A 128 3.42 -18.78 2.63
C CYS A 128 2.47 -19.88 2.13
N ASP A 129 1.90 -20.68 3.04
CA ASP A 129 0.95 -21.73 2.68
C ASP A 129 -0.31 -21.15 2.00
N ILE A 130 -0.81 -20.02 2.52
CA ILE A 130 -1.95 -19.30 1.93
C ILE A 130 -1.62 -18.78 0.52
N LEU A 131 -0.46 -18.14 0.35
CA LEU A 131 -0.02 -17.64 -0.96
C LEU A 131 0.13 -18.77 -1.98
N ASN A 132 0.73 -19.90 -1.58
CA ASN A 132 0.89 -21.07 -2.44
C ASN A 132 -0.44 -21.69 -2.85
N GLN A 133 -1.46 -21.66 -1.97
CA GLN A 133 -2.75 -22.27 -2.23
C GLN A 133 -3.69 -21.36 -3.05
N PHE A 134 -3.62 -20.04 -2.85
CA PHE A 134 -4.64 -19.09 -3.34
C PHE A 134 -4.06 -17.92 -4.16
N GLN A 135 -2.82 -18.03 -4.64
CA GLN A 135 -1.98 -16.96 -5.21
C GLN A 135 -2.71 -15.77 -5.86
N TYR A 136 -3.64 -16.01 -6.78
CA TYR A 136 -4.36 -14.95 -7.51
C TYR A 136 -5.53 -14.29 -6.78
N GLN A 137 -5.88 -14.77 -5.58
CA GLN A 137 -6.98 -14.25 -4.77
C GLN A 137 -6.48 -13.46 -3.55
N ILE A 138 -5.19 -13.53 -3.24
CA ILE A 138 -4.59 -12.84 -2.09
C ILE A 138 -3.96 -11.55 -2.58
N CYS A 139 -4.44 -10.41 -2.07
CA CYS A 139 -3.88 -9.10 -2.39
C CYS A 139 -2.80 -8.66 -1.40
N GLY A 140 -2.63 -9.39 -0.29
CA GLY A 140 -1.66 -9.07 0.74
C GLY A 140 -2.15 -9.29 2.17
N LYS A 141 -1.47 -8.65 3.13
CA LYS A 141 -1.84 -8.64 4.55
C LYS A 141 -1.63 -7.28 5.20
N ILE A 142 -2.45 -6.97 6.21
CA ILE A 142 -2.34 -5.78 7.06
C ILE A 142 -1.95 -6.22 8.47
N GLY A 143 -0.87 -5.65 8.99
CA GLY A 143 -0.31 -5.99 10.30
C GLY A 143 0.43 -7.33 10.32
N GLY A 144 0.82 -7.76 11.52
CA GLY A 144 1.79 -8.83 11.70
C GLY A 144 3.22 -8.35 11.41
N GLU A 145 4.06 -9.27 10.95
CA GLU A 145 5.42 -8.98 10.49
C GLU A 145 5.52 -9.10 8.95
N PRO A 146 6.35 -8.28 8.28
CA PRO A 146 6.60 -8.42 6.85
C PRO A 146 7.23 -9.78 6.54
N LEU A 147 6.77 -10.43 5.46
CA LEU A 147 7.48 -11.58 4.90
C LEU A 147 8.49 -11.04 3.88
N TRP A 148 9.71 -10.72 4.34
CA TRP A 148 10.77 -10.21 3.49
C TRP A 148 11.21 -11.23 2.44
N ILE A 149 11.44 -10.77 1.20
CA ILE A 149 11.98 -11.59 0.10
C ILE A 149 13.51 -11.52 0.10
N GLN A 150 14.05 -10.33 0.38
CA GLN A 150 15.49 -10.05 0.46
C GLN A 150 15.87 -9.71 1.92
N ASP A 151 16.61 -8.63 2.13
CA ASP A 151 17.01 -8.18 3.45
C ASP A 151 15.89 -7.41 4.17
N ASP A 152 15.98 -7.28 5.50
CA ASP A 152 15.11 -6.40 6.27
C ASP A 152 15.45 -4.94 6.00
N GLU A 153 14.59 -4.29 5.22
CA GLU A 153 14.72 -2.88 4.82
C GLU A 153 13.71 -1.98 5.55
N THR A 154 13.28 -2.36 6.75
CA THR A 154 12.34 -1.55 7.53
C THR A 154 12.83 -0.11 7.66
N PRO A 155 12.09 0.88 7.14
CA PRO A 155 12.61 2.24 7.03
C PRO A 155 12.80 2.95 8.37
N ILE A 156 13.75 3.88 8.37
CA ILE A 156 13.92 4.88 9.43
C ILE A 156 13.20 6.18 9.02
N CYS A 157 12.36 6.69 9.92
CA CYS A 157 11.72 7.99 9.76
C CYS A 157 12.75 9.11 9.92
N SER A 158 12.53 10.28 9.32
CA SER A 158 13.42 11.44 9.52
C SER A 158 13.50 11.93 10.97
N CYS A 159 12.57 11.53 11.86
CA CYS A 159 12.71 11.75 13.31
C CYS A 159 13.66 10.75 14.00
N GLY A 160 14.27 9.82 13.27
CA GLY A 160 15.19 8.79 13.77
C GLY A 160 14.50 7.51 14.26
N ALA A 161 13.17 7.46 14.32
CA ALA A 161 12.45 6.27 14.75
C ALA A 161 12.35 5.23 13.63
N ARG A 162 12.63 3.97 13.95
CA ARG A 162 12.27 2.83 13.09
C ARG A 162 10.76 2.79 12.90
N MET A 163 10.31 2.73 11.65
CA MET A 163 8.89 2.75 11.31
C MET A 163 8.21 1.43 11.64
N LYS A 164 6.88 1.46 11.82
CA LYS A 164 6.07 0.27 12.03
C LYS A 164 5.50 -0.21 10.70
N PHE A 165 5.60 -1.51 10.45
CA PHE A 165 4.95 -2.18 9.34
C PHE A 165 3.42 -2.02 9.43
N VAL A 166 2.80 -1.79 8.27
CA VAL A 166 1.35 -1.63 8.14
C VAL A 166 0.77 -2.64 7.19
N VAL A 167 1.31 -2.76 5.99
CA VAL A 167 0.74 -3.60 4.94
C VAL A 167 1.84 -4.18 4.07
N GLN A 168 1.66 -5.43 3.67
CA GLN A 168 2.34 -6.07 2.55
C GLN A 168 1.33 -6.26 1.43
N LEU A 169 1.69 -5.87 0.22
CA LEU A 169 0.92 -6.00 -1.01
C LEU A 169 1.51 -7.08 -1.89
N GLU A 170 0.66 -7.95 -2.42
CA GLU A 170 1.04 -8.84 -3.51
C GLU A 170 0.74 -8.18 -4.87
N PRO A 171 1.40 -8.62 -5.96
CA PRO A 171 1.09 -8.16 -7.31
C PRO A 171 -0.38 -8.40 -7.65
N SER A 172 -0.93 -7.55 -8.49
CA SER A 172 -2.30 -7.65 -8.97
C SER A 172 -2.37 -7.51 -10.49
N THR A 173 -3.57 -7.55 -11.05
CA THR A 173 -3.76 -7.23 -12.47
C THR A 173 -3.48 -5.76 -12.80
N ALA A 174 -3.41 -4.88 -11.78
CA ALA A 174 -3.18 -3.45 -11.97
C ALA A 174 -1.70 -3.04 -11.88
N PHE A 175 -0.88 -3.79 -11.15
CA PHE A 175 0.53 -3.46 -10.92
C PHE A 175 1.35 -4.70 -10.53
N GLU A 176 2.64 -4.65 -10.85
CA GLU A 176 3.61 -5.71 -10.57
C GLU A 176 4.79 -5.18 -9.75
N PHE A 177 5.50 -6.09 -9.06
CA PHE A 177 6.70 -5.78 -8.28
C PHE A 177 7.86 -6.64 -8.77
N GLY A 178 8.46 -6.32 -9.92
CA GLY A 178 9.55 -7.10 -10.49
C GLY A 178 9.21 -8.58 -10.68
N ASP A 179 10.18 -9.47 -10.45
CA ASP A 179 9.98 -10.92 -10.57
C ASP A 179 9.43 -11.51 -9.26
N MET A 180 8.13 -11.78 -9.23
CA MET A 180 7.43 -12.37 -8.08
C MET A 180 7.63 -11.60 -6.77
N GLY A 181 7.64 -10.27 -6.83
CA GLY A 181 7.86 -9.43 -5.65
C GLY A 181 6.62 -9.08 -4.86
N SER A 182 6.85 -8.38 -3.75
CA SER A 182 5.82 -7.84 -2.86
C SER A 182 6.17 -6.41 -2.45
N GLY A 183 5.16 -5.58 -2.26
CA GLY A 183 5.29 -4.22 -1.74
C GLY A 183 5.07 -4.16 -0.23
N TYR A 184 5.74 -3.24 0.47
CA TYR A 184 5.69 -3.09 1.92
C TYR A 184 5.54 -1.62 2.30
N ALA A 185 4.56 -1.30 3.13
CA ALA A 185 4.37 0.05 3.63
C ALA A 185 4.47 0.14 5.14
N PHE A 186 5.04 1.26 5.58
CA PHE A 186 5.39 1.54 6.96
C PHE A 186 4.95 2.95 7.36
N VAL A 187 4.63 3.14 8.63
CA VAL A 187 4.29 4.45 9.20
C VAL A 187 5.11 4.74 10.45
N CYS A 188 5.44 6.00 10.67
CA CYS A 188 6.14 6.39 11.88
C CYS A 188 5.19 6.36 13.09
N SER A 189 5.53 5.57 14.11
CA SER A 189 4.79 5.52 15.37
C SER A 189 4.97 6.80 16.22
N VAL A 190 6.09 7.51 16.04
CA VAL A 190 6.49 8.66 16.86
C VAL A 190 5.94 9.98 16.32
N CYS A 191 6.26 10.37 15.08
CA CYS A 191 5.83 11.67 14.54
C CYS A 191 4.41 11.65 13.94
N GLN A 192 3.91 10.45 13.62
CA GLN A 192 2.57 10.20 13.03
C GLN A 192 2.27 10.93 11.70
N GLN A 193 3.31 11.49 11.07
CA GLN A 193 3.19 12.33 9.87
C GLN A 193 3.89 11.74 8.65
N GLN A 194 4.69 10.70 8.82
CA GLN A 194 5.46 10.10 7.74
C GLN A 194 5.10 8.63 7.56
N ALA A 195 5.03 8.24 6.30
CA ALA A 195 4.95 6.88 5.83
C ALA A 195 6.01 6.65 4.76
N LYS A 196 6.35 5.39 4.53
CA LYS A 196 7.28 4.96 3.48
C LYS A 196 6.75 3.68 2.85
N PHE A 197 7.05 3.50 1.57
CA PHE A 197 6.76 2.30 0.81
C PHE A 197 8.03 1.86 0.09
N LEU A 198 8.21 0.57 -0.06
CA LEU A 198 9.27 -0.05 -0.86
C LEU A 198 8.73 -1.39 -1.37
N TRP A 199 9.40 -2.00 -2.33
CA TRP A 199 9.08 -3.37 -2.74
C TRP A 199 10.35 -4.16 -3.00
N GLN A 200 10.26 -5.49 -2.87
CA GLN A 200 11.36 -6.42 -3.13
C GLN A 200 10.87 -7.49 -4.09
N CYS A 201 11.77 -8.07 -4.87
CA CYS A 201 11.52 -9.21 -5.75
C CYS A 201 12.67 -10.22 -5.68
N TYR A 202 12.51 -11.38 -6.31
CA TYR A 202 13.54 -12.42 -6.38
C TYR A 202 14.67 -12.07 -7.34
#